data_AF-A0A9D8BRZ2-F1
#
_entry.id   AF-A0A9D8BRZ2-F1
#
_cell.length_a   1.000
_cell.length_b   1.000
_cell.length_c   1.000
_cell.angle_alpha   90.00
_cell.angle_beta   90.00
_cell.angle_gamma   90.00
#
_symmetry.space_group_name_H-M   'P 1'
#
loop_
_entity.id
_entity.type
_entity.pdbx_description
1 polymer ?
#
loop_
_entity_poly.entity_id
_entity_poly.type
_entity_poly.pdbx_seq_one_letter_code
_entity_poly.pdbx_strand_id
1 'polypeptide(L)'
;HSDIIQVAFSAVDDLAGVGSVVATIDGHPVTTGQAIDLFYATLGTHTLVVVATDRAGNLATATVTFNVIATISSLKDVLGKCYALGWIDSSGVKNSLMAKLNAAEARISAGTTTAAKNMLNAFINEVRAQTGKHISQRAAELLIADAQYVIDHI
;
A
#
# COMPACT_ATOMS: atom_id res chain seq x y z
N HIS A 1 1.24 -1.79 3.72
CA HIS A 1 1.14 -2.04 2.28
C HIS A 1 2.50 -1.76 1.64
N SER A 2 3.06 -2.67 0.84
CA SER A 2 4.45 -2.55 0.34
C SER A 2 4.69 -3.15 -1.05
N ASP A 3 3.68 -3.75 -1.66
CA ASP A 3 3.83 -4.48 -2.92
C ASP A 3 4.05 -3.54 -4.12
N ILE A 4 4.64 -4.10 -5.18
CA ILE A 4 4.69 -3.46 -6.49
C ILE A 4 3.73 -4.23 -7.40
N ILE A 5 2.77 -3.52 -8.00
CA ILE A 5 1.86 -4.09 -9.00
C ILE A 5 2.27 -3.69 -10.41
N GLN A 6 2.03 -4.56 -11.38
CA GLN A 6 2.23 -4.28 -12.80
C GLN A 6 0.87 -4.04 -13.44
N VAL A 7 0.66 -2.84 -13.98
CA VAL A 7 -0.58 -2.50 -14.68
C VAL A 7 -0.58 -3.20 -16.03
N ALA A 8 -1.66 -3.90 -16.38
CA ALA A 8 -1.79 -4.56 -17.67
C ALA A 8 -3.20 -4.36 -18.23
N PHE A 9 -3.28 -3.94 -19.48
CA PHE A 9 -4.52 -3.81 -20.23
C PHE A 9 -4.24 -3.87 -21.73
N SER A 10 -5.27 -4.24 -22.50
CA SER A 10 -5.27 -4.29 -23.96
C SER A 10 -6.66 -3.96 -24.51
N ALA A 11 -6.73 -3.64 -25.80
CA ALA A 11 -7.97 -3.47 -26.55
C ALA A 11 -7.83 -4.14 -27.92
N VAL A 12 -8.94 -4.61 -28.47
CA VAL A 12 -9.03 -5.21 -29.81
C VAL A 12 -10.28 -4.69 -30.50
N ASP A 13 -10.18 -4.51 -31.82
CA ASP A 13 -11.31 -4.24 -32.71
C ASP A 13 -10.93 -4.73 -34.10
N ASP A 14 -11.68 -5.72 -34.60
CA ASP A 14 -11.40 -6.38 -35.88
C ASP A 14 -11.99 -5.61 -37.09
N LEU A 15 -12.93 -4.68 -36.87
CA LEU A 15 -13.62 -3.98 -37.94
C LEU A 15 -12.97 -2.63 -38.28
N ALA A 16 -12.95 -1.68 -37.32
CA ALA A 16 -12.38 -0.35 -37.55
C ALA A 16 -10.92 -0.27 -37.09
N GLY A 17 -10.48 -1.19 -36.24
CA GLY A 17 -9.17 -1.17 -35.61
C GLY A 17 -9.12 -0.19 -34.44
N VAL A 18 -8.26 -0.50 -33.47
CA VAL A 18 -8.05 0.37 -32.30
C VAL A 18 -7.35 1.66 -32.74
N GLY A 19 -7.92 2.80 -32.35
CA GLY A 19 -7.36 4.14 -32.56
C GLY A 19 -6.48 4.58 -31.40
N SER A 20 -7.04 4.59 -30.18
CA SER A 20 -6.32 4.95 -28.96
C SER A 20 -6.75 4.10 -27.76
N VAL A 21 -5.84 3.90 -26.81
CA VAL A 21 -6.12 3.32 -25.50
C VAL A 21 -5.47 4.19 -24.44
N VAL A 22 -6.27 4.65 -23.48
CA VAL A 22 -5.80 5.40 -22.32
C VAL A 22 -6.28 4.72 -21.06
N ALA A 23 -5.48 4.79 -20.00
CA ALA A 23 -5.85 4.23 -18.71
C ALA A 23 -5.49 5.19 -17.58
N THR A 24 -6.27 5.12 -16.50
CA THR A 24 -6.02 5.86 -15.26
C THR A 24 -6.22 4.99 -14.05
N ILE A 25 -5.41 5.15 -13.01
CA ILE A 25 -5.70 4.68 -11.65
C ILE A 25 -6.10 5.90 -10.83
N ASP A 26 -7.33 5.90 -10.33
CA ASP A 26 -7.92 7.01 -9.56
C ASP A 26 -7.81 8.37 -10.27
N GLY A 27 -7.97 8.37 -11.59
CA GLY A 27 -7.86 9.56 -12.43
C GLY A 27 -6.42 9.94 -12.80
N HIS A 28 -5.38 9.28 -12.26
CA HIS A 28 -3.99 9.49 -12.65
C HIS A 28 -3.60 8.60 -13.85
N PRO A 29 -3.05 9.16 -14.94
CA PRO A 29 -2.68 8.39 -16.13
C PRO A 29 -1.69 7.26 -15.82
N VAL A 30 -1.93 6.10 -16.41
CA VAL A 30 -1.02 4.94 -16.36
C VAL A 30 -0.84 4.29 -17.72
N THR A 31 0.26 3.58 -17.88
CA THR A 31 0.58 2.83 -19.11
C THR A 31 0.62 1.32 -18.84
N THR A 32 0.36 0.52 -19.88
CA THR A 32 0.48 -0.93 -19.78
C THR A 32 1.96 -1.31 -19.55
N GLY A 33 2.22 -2.24 -18.64
CA GLY A 33 3.55 -2.58 -18.13
C GLY A 33 4.11 -1.62 -17.09
N GLN A 34 3.36 -0.61 -16.63
CA GLN A 34 3.84 0.30 -15.58
C GLN A 34 3.88 -0.39 -14.23
N ALA A 35 5.02 -0.28 -13.54
CA ALA A 35 5.17 -0.64 -12.14
C ALA A 35 4.58 0.45 -11.24
N ILE A 36 3.66 0.08 -10.35
CA ILE A 36 3.13 0.96 -9.31
C ILE A 36 3.58 0.43 -7.96
N ASP A 37 4.36 1.24 -7.26
CA ASP A 37 4.82 0.96 -5.90
C ASP A 37 3.72 1.38 -4.90
N LEU A 38 3.02 0.39 -4.34
CA LEU A 38 1.90 0.64 -3.45
C LEU A 38 2.32 1.31 -2.15
N PHE A 39 3.61 1.29 -1.77
CA PHE A 39 4.13 2.02 -0.60
C PHE A 39 3.74 3.51 -0.57
N TYR A 40 3.46 4.10 -1.75
CA TYR A 40 3.04 5.49 -1.87
C TYR A 40 1.52 5.67 -2.08
N ALA A 41 0.77 4.57 -2.20
CA ALA A 41 -0.68 4.58 -2.30
C ALA A 41 -1.34 4.76 -0.93
N THR A 42 -2.62 5.11 -0.94
CA THR A 42 -3.46 5.05 0.26
C THR A 42 -3.95 3.62 0.49
N LEU A 43 -4.39 3.31 1.71
CA LEU A 43 -5.18 2.11 1.96
C LEU A 43 -6.60 2.31 1.44
N GLY A 44 -7.25 1.21 1.05
CA GLY A 44 -8.64 1.21 0.60
C GLY A 44 -8.81 0.91 -0.89
N THR A 45 -9.99 1.20 -1.40
CA THR A 45 -10.38 0.86 -2.77
C THR A 45 -9.79 1.85 -3.77
N HIS A 46 -9.14 1.31 -4.79
CA HIS A 46 -8.61 2.02 -5.95
C HIS A 46 -9.28 1.50 -7.23
N THR A 47 -9.34 2.35 -8.25
CA THR A 47 -10.03 2.03 -9.51
C THR A 47 -9.14 2.29 -10.72
N LEU A 48 -8.86 1.23 -11.47
CA LEU A 48 -8.31 1.31 -12.83
C LEU A 48 -9.46 1.48 -13.82
N VAL A 49 -9.39 2.51 -14.64
CA VAL A 49 -10.31 2.76 -15.76
C VAL A 49 -9.51 2.75 -17.05
N VAL A 50 -9.95 1.96 -18.03
CA VAL A 50 -9.35 1.87 -19.36
C VAL A 50 -10.39 2.30 -20.38
N VAL A 51 -10.05 3.26 -21.22
CA VAL A 51 -10.90 3.76 -22.31
C VAL A 51 -10.19 3.51 -23.62
N ALA A 52 -10.85 2.77 -24.51
CA ALA A 52 -10.42 2.56 -25.88
C ALA A 52 -11.34 3.32 -26.84
N THR A 53 -10.75 3.88 -27.89
CA THR A 53 -11.46 4.53 -29.00
C THR A 53 -11.02 3.85 -30.28
N ASP A 54 -11.96 3.37 -31.09
CA ASP A 54 -11.64 2.84 -32.43
C ASP A 54 -11.39 3.97 -33.45
N ARG A 55 -11.00 3.62 -34.68
CA ARG A 55 -10.77 4.62 -35.74
C ARG A 55 -12.05 5.25 -36.31
N ALA A 56 -13.22 4.69 -36.00
CA ALA A 56 -14.53 5.26 -36.35
C ALA A 56 -15.06 6.21 -35.27
N GLY A 57 -14.37 6.32 -34.12
CA GLY A 57 -14.74 7.18 -33.00
C GLY A 57 -15.63 6.49 -31.94
N ASN A 58 -15.87 5.18 -32.03
CA ASN A 58 -16.63 4.46 -31.02
C ASN A 58 -15.78 4.23 -29.77
N LEU A 59 -16.43 4.29 -28.60
CA LEU A 59 -15.78 4.15 -27.30
C LEU A 59 -16.13 2.82 -26.63
N ALA A 60 -15.14 2.21 -25.99
CA ALA A 60 -15.30 1.12 -25.05
C ALA A 60 -14.60 1.47 -23.74
N THR A 61 -15.25 1.18 -22.61
CA THR A 61 -14.69 1.43 -21.26
C THR A 61 -14.69 0.14 -20.46
N ALA A 62 -13.58 -0.15 -19.79
CA ALA A 62 -13.45 -1.23 -18.82
C ALA A 62 -12.95 -0.67 -17.48
N THR A 63 -13.48 -1.20 -16.38
CA THR A 63 -13.15 -0.76 -15.02
C THR A 63 -12.78 -1.95 -14.16
N VAL A 64 -11.68 -1.84 -13.42
CA VAL A 64 -11.25 -2.82 -12.42
C VAL A 64 -11.05 -2.10 -11.09
N THR A 65 -11.68 -2.61 -10.03
CA THR A 65 -11.44 -2.14 -8.67
C THR A 65 -10.50 -3.10 -7.94
N PHE A 66 -9.61 -2.56 -7.12
CA PHE A 66 -8.73 -3.34 -6.26
C PHE A 66 -8.61 -2.66 -4.89
N ASN A 67 -8.30 -3.43 -3.86
CA ASN A 67 -8.17 -2.93 -2.50
C ASN A 67 -6.71 -3.00 -2.05
N VAL A 68 -6.16 -1.87 -1.60
CA VAL A 68 -4.84 -1.81 -0.99
C VAL A 68 -5.01 -1.99 0.51
N ILE A 69 -4.39 -3.04 1.05
CA ILE A 69 -4.55 -3.45 2.44
C ILE A 69 -3.20 -3.49 3.16
N ALA A 70 -3.22 -3.35 4.49
CA ALA A 70 -2.05 -3.59 5.32
C ALA A 70 -2.15 -4.95 6.01
N THR A 71 -1.04 -5.68 5.99
CA THR A 71 -0.80 -6.88 6.80
C THR A 71 0.40 -6.62 7.71
N ILE A 72 0.57 -7.45 8.76
CA ILE A 72 1.78 -7.39 9.61
C ILE A 72 3.06 -7.52 8.78
N SER A 73 3.09 -8.43 7.80
CA SER A 73 4.25 -8.60 6.91
C SER A 73 4.54 -7.30 6.15
N SER A 74 3.51 -6.73 5.49
CA SER A 74 3.70 -5.47 4.75
C SER A 74 4.12 -4.30 5.66
N LEU A 75 3.64 -4.26 6.90
CA LEU A 75 4.02 -3.22 7.86
C LEU A 75 5.48 -3.36 8.32
N LYS A 76 6.01 -4.59 8.43
CA LYS A 76 7.45 -4.83 8.66
C LYS A 76 8.29 -4.36 7.47
N ASP A 77 7.83 -4.61 6.25
CA ASP A 77 8.50 -4.16 5.03
C ASP A 77 8.51 -2.63 4.94
N VAL A 78 7.37 -1.99 5.23
CA VAL A 78 7.25 -0.52 5.33
C VAL A 78 8.21 0.04 6.37
N LEU A 79 8.30 -0.57 7.56
CA LEU A 79 9.25 -0.16 8.59
C LEU A 79 10.70 -0.27 8.10
N GLY A 80 11.05 -1.35 7.41
CA GLY A 80 12.36 -1.54 6.80
C GLY A 80 12.67 -0.49 5.74
N LYS A 81 11.70 -0.20 4.86
CA LYS A 81 11.82 0.78 3.78
C LYS A 81 11.94 2.22 4.33
N CYS A 82 11.16 2.58 5.35
CA CYS A 82 11.29 3.86 6.04
C CYS A 82 12.70 4.06 6.62
N TYR A 83 13.29 3.01 7.21
CA TYR A 83 14.69 3.07 7.68
C TYR A 83 15.69 3.21 6.54
N ALA A 84 15.54 2.43 5.47
CA ALA A 84 16.42 2.49 4.30
C ALA A 84 16.38 3.86 3.60
N LEU A 85 15.22 4.53 3.60
CA LEU A 85 15.04 5.87 3.07
C LEU A 85 15.55 6.99 4.02
N GLY A 86 16.05 6.64 5.21
CA GLY A 86 16.47 7.60 6.23
C GLY A 86 15.31 8.33 6.91
N TRP A 87 14.06 7.90 6.69
CA TRP A 87 12.89 8.44 7.38
C TRP A 87 12.80 7.97 8.83
N ILE A 88 13.57 6.92 9.17
CA ILE A 88 13.91 6.52 10.53
C ILE A 88 15.43 6.48 10.62
N ASP A 89 16.03 7.30 11.48
CA ASP A 89 17.50 7.44 11.54
C ASP A 89 18.16 6.60 12.65
N SER A 90 17.35 6.11 13.60
CA SER A 90 17.83 5.34 14.75
C SER A 90 17.58 3.85 14.55
N SER A 91 18.67 3.07 14.47
CA SER A 91 18.62 1.60 14.42
C SER A 91 17.99 1.01 15.68
N GLY A 92 18.17 1.65 16.84
CA GLY A 92 17.53 1.28 18.10
C GLY A 92 16.01 1.41 18.04
N VAL A 93 15.50 2.54 17.52
CA VAL A 93 14.05 2.76 17.32
C VAL A 93 13.50 1.75 16.32
N LYS A 94 14.16 1.56 15.17
CA LYS A 94 13.75 0.56 14.18
C LYS A 94 13.67 -0.86 14.78
N ASN A 95 14.67 -1.28 15.56
CA ASN A 95 14.69 -2.61 16.17
C ASN A 95 13.59 -2.80 17.23
N SER A 96 13.35 -1.77 18.05
CA SER A 96 12.26 -1.78 19.05
C SER A 96 10.88 -1.88 18.40
N LEU A 97 10.65 -1.14 17.32
CA LEU A 97 9.42 -1.21 16.52
C LEU A 97 9.26 -2.59 15.85
N MET A 98 10.33 -3.13 15.24
CA MET A 98 10.32 -4.45 14.62
C MET A 98 10.00 -5.56 15.63
N ALA A 99 10.54 -5.47 16.85
CA ALA A 99 10.24 -6.43 17.91
C ALA A 99 8.74 -6.45 18.28
N LYS A 100 8.07 -5.29 18.28
CA LYS A 100 6.63 -5.21 18.53
C LYS A 100 5.80 -5.82 17.39
N LEU A 101 6.22 -5.61 16.14
CA LEU A 101 5.57 -6.25 14.98
C LEU A 101 5.75 -7.77 14.99
N ASN A 102 6.94 -8.27 15.34
CA ASN A 102 7.18 -9.71 15.49
C ASN A 102 6.33 -10.31 16.62
N ALA A 103 6.21 -9.61 17.75
CA ALA A 103 5.36 -10.04 18.85
C ALA A 103 3.87 -10.06 18.44
N ALA A 104 3.40 -9.03 17.71
CA ALA A 104 2.03 -8.99 17.19
C ALA A 104 1.74 -10.18 16.25
N GLU A 105 2.66 -10.46 15.32
CA GLU A 105 2.56 -11.60 14.40
C GLU A 105 2.43 -12.94 15.15
N ALA A 106 3.31 -13.18 16.13
CA ALA A 106 3.27 -14.40 16.93
C ALA A 106 1.95 -14.56 17.69
N ARG A 107 1.35 -13.45 18.16
CA ARG A 107 0.05 -13.46 18.85
C ARG A 107 -1.11 -13.74 17.90
N ILE A 108 -1.05 -13.25 16.66
CA ILE A 108 -2.03 -13.59 15.60
C ILE A 108 -1.95 -15.09 15.29
N SER A 109 -0.75 -15.62 15.07
CA SER A 109 -0.55 -17.05 14.81
C SER A 109 -1.01 -17.94 15.97
N ALA A 110 -0.94 -17.45 17.21
CA ALA A 110 -1.45 -18.13 18.39
C ALA A 110 -2.98 -17.95 18.62
N GLY A 111 -3.69 -17.24 17.75
CA GLY A 111 -5.13 -16.96 17.89
C GLY A 111 -5.48 -15.97 19.01
N THR A 112 -4.50 -15.24 19.54
CA THR A 112 -4.67 -14.30 20.66
C THR A 112 -4.75 -12.85 20.16
N THR A 113 -5.82 -12.54 19.43
CA THR A 113 -5.98 -11.26 18.70
C THR A 113 -5.98 -10.03 19.62
N THR A 114 -6.57 -10.09 20.81
CA THR A 114 -6.48 -9.00 21.81
C THR A 114 -5.03 -8.69 22.20
N ALA A 115 -4.20 -9.72 22.38
CA ALA A 115 -2.79 -9.53 22.71
C ALA A 115 -2.02 -8.95 21.51
N ALA A 116 -2.36 -9.36 20.28
CA ALA A 116 -1.80 -8.77 19.07
C ALA A 116 -2.13 -7.27 18.95
N LYS A 117 -3.40 -6.89 19.15
CA LYS A 117 -3.84 -5.49 19.15
C LYS A 117 -3.11 -4.66 20.20
N ASN A 118 -2.86 -5.21 21.39
CA ASN A 118 -2.05 -4.54 22.41
C ASN A 118 -0.60 -4.30 21.96
N MET A 119 0.03 -5.26 21.27
CA MET A 119 1.37 -5.07 20.69
C MET A 119 1.38 -3.99 19.60
N LEU A 120 0.35 -3.93 18.76
CA LEU A 120 0.20 -2.91 17.72
C LEU A 120 -0.09 -1.52 18.31
N ASN A 121 -0.89 -1.42 19.35
CA ASN A 121 -1.09 -0.17 20.08
C ASN A 121 0.22 0.32 20.73
N ALA A 122 1.02 -0.59 21.29
CA ALA A 122 2.35 -0.25 21.79
C ALA A 122 3.30 0.24 20.68
N PHE A 123 3.22 -0.36 19.49
CA PHE A 123 3.95 0.09 18.30
C PHE A 123 3.52 1.52 17.91
N ILE A 124 2.21 1.79 17.80
CA ILE A 124 1.67 3.11 17.45
C ILE A 124 2.13 4.17 18.47
N ASN A 125 2.11 3.86 19.76
CA ASN A 125 2.53 4.78 20.81
C ASN A 125 4.02 5.13 20.71
N GLU A 126 4.87 4.15 20.42
CA GLU A 126 6.30 4.41 20.19
C GLU A 126 6.51 5.24 18.92
N VAL A 127 5.83 4.92 17.82
CA VAL A 127 5.93 5.73 16.60
C VAL A 127 5.60 7.19 16.91
N ARG A 128 4.46 7.46 17.55
CA ARG A 128 4.06 8.81 17.97
C ARG A 128 5.09 9.49 18.87
N ALA A 129 5.67 8.77 19.82
CA ALA A 129 6.66 9.31 20.75
C ALA A 129 8.00 9.66 20.09
N GLN A 130 8.32 9.01 18.96
CA GLN A 130 9.55 9.19 18.19
C GLN A 130 9.37 10.07 16.94
N THR A 131 8.14 10.41 16.57
CA THR A 131 7.83 11.39 15.53
C THR A 131 8.51 12.72 15.82
N GLY A 132 9.25 13.25 14.85
CA GLY A 132 10.01 14.49 14.97
C GLY A 132 11.33 14.36 15.75
N LYS A 133 11.64 13.18 16.32
CA LYS A 133 12.92 12.90 16.99
C LYS A 133 13.80 11.99 16.15
N HIS A 134 13.27 10.81 15.83
CA HIS A 134 13.95 9.75 15.08
C HIS A 134 13.12 9.22 13.92
N ILE A 135 11.84 9.62 13.84
CA ILE A 135 10.90 9.22 12.80
C ILE A 135 10.36 10.49 12.15
N SER A 136 10.46 10.58 10.82
CA SER A 136 9.84 11.68 10.08
C SER A 136 8.31 11.65 10.20
N GLN A 137 7.66 12.82 10.04
CA GLN A 137 6.20 12.92 10.03
C GLN A 137 5.57 11.96 9.00
N ARG A 138 6.15 11.89 7.80
CA ARG A 138 5.67 11.03 6.71
C ARG A 138 5.73 9.54 7.06
N ALA A 139 6.84 9.08 7.65
CA ALA A 139 6.95 7.69 8.10
C ALA A 139 5.96 7.39 9.22
N ALA A 140 5.78 8.31 10.17
CA ALA A 140 4.84 8.12 11.26
C ALA A 140 3.39 7.96 10.77
N GLU A 141 2.94 8.82 9.85
CA GLU A 141 1.61 8.72 9.23
C GLU A 141 1.40 7.37 8.55
N LEU A 142 2.37 6.93 7.74
CA LEU A 142 2.29 5.66 7.02
C LEU A 142 2.25 4.45 7.97
N LEU A 143 3.17 4.39 8.94
CA LEU A 143 3.27 3.28 9.89
C LEU A 143 2.04 3.20 10.80
N ILE A 144 1.49 4.33 11.22
CA ILE A 144 0.29 4.38 12.07
C ILE A 144 -0.94 3.96 11.27
N ALA A 145 -1.10 4.45 10.04
CA ALA A 145 -2.24 4.08 9.19
C ALA A 145 -2.26 2.57 8.93
N ASP A 146 -1.12 1.98 8.57
CA ASP A 146 -0.99 0.54 8.36
C ASP A 146 -1.24 -0.27 9.63
N ALA A 147 -0.67 0.13 10.77
CA ALA A 147 -0.89 -0.54 12.04
C ALA A 147 -2.36 -0.50 12.46
N GLN A 148 -3.03 0.64 12.28
CA GLN A 148 -4.45 0.79 12.58
C GLN A 148 -5.31 -0.09 11.66
N TYR A 149 -5.01 -0.12 10.37
CA TYR A 149 -5.70 -1.01 9.44
C TYR A 149 -5.59 -2.47 9.87
N VAL A 150 -4.39 -2.92 10.26
CA VAL A 150 -4.22 -4.29 10.78
C VAL A 150 -5.04 -4.49 12.05
N ILE A 151 -5.04 -3.57 13.02
CA ILE A 151 -5.86 -3.66 14.25
C ILE A 151 -7.34 -3.85 13.93
N ASP A 152 -7.85 -3.14 12.94
CA ASP A 152 -9.27 -3.14 12.58
C ASP A 152 -9.69 -4.42 11.84
N HIS A 153 -8.72 -5.18 11.29
CA HIS A 153 -8.96 -6.35 10.44
C HIS A 153 -8.41 -7.68 11.01
N ILE A 154 -7.96 -7.70 12.28
CA ILE A 154 -7.56 -8.92 13.02
C ILE A 154 -8.42 -9.18 14.26
#